data_AF-A0A4Q5QSP0-F1
#
_entry.id   AF-A0A4Q5QSP0-F1
#
_cell.length_a   1.000
_cell.length_b   1.000
_cell.length_c   1.000
_cell.angle_alpha   90.00
_cell.angle_beta   90.00
_cell.angle_gamma   90.00
#
_symmetry.space_group_name_H-M   'P 1'
#
loop_
_entity.id
_entity.type
_entity.pdbx_description
1 polymer ?
#
loop_
_entity_poly.entity_id
_entity_poly.type
_entity_poly.pdbx_seq_one_letter_code
_entity_poly.pdbx_strand_id
1 'polypeptide(L)'
;MGPTKNSLFHNDPFTRANDRHSVLKLRQEERRAEIEREKSNIISRVCSIIMDCLNAERLTIKDTLSYLSFQLDESPKKTICRFYFGKRTYIAFIREDRSLEKIIIDDMSQIDNYAERITLTTKKLAEA
;
A
#
# COMPACT_ATOMS: atom_id res chain seq x y z
N MET A 1 68.19 -27.45 -11.87
CA MET A 1 67.05 -27.76 -10.99
C MET A 1 66.31 -26.46 -10.75
N GLY A 2 65.11 -26.34 -11.31
CA GLY A 2 64.46 -25.05 -11.57
C GLY A 2 63.62 -24.48 -10.43
N PRO A 3 63.20 -23.21 -10.53
CA PRO A 3 62.17 -22.62 -9.68
C PRO A 3 60.80 -22.79 -10.35
N THR A 4 59.77 -23.27 -9.63
CA THR A 4 58.43 -23.36 -10.21
C THR A 4 57.33 -22.92 -9.23
N LYS A 5 56.86 -21.69 -9.47
CA LYS A 5 55.46 -21.23 -9.58
C LYS A 5 54.44 -21.70 -8.51
N ASN A 6 53.98 -20.72 -7.73
CA ASN A 6 52.59 -20.27 -7.60
C ASN A 6 51.48 -21.34 -7.72
N SER A 7 50.92 -21.81 -6.60
CA SER A 7 49.61 -22.46 -6.48
C SER A 7 49.32 -22.61 -4.96
N LEU A 8 48.21 -22.27 -4.34
CA LEU A 8 46.82 -22.10 -4.77
C LEU A 8 46.18 -21.04 -3.86
N PHE A 9 45.61 -20.00 -4.47
CA PHE A 9 44.43 -19.38 -3.88
C PHE A 9 43.43 -20.51 -3.64
N HIS A 10 43.13 -20.82 -2.39
CA HIS A 10 42.00 -21.66 -2.06
C HIS A 10 40.76 -20.90 -2.55
N ASN A 11 40.27 -21.29 -3.71
CA ASN A 11 38.90 -21.02 -4.13
C ASN A 11 38.01 -21.74 -3.13
N ASP A 12 37.64 -21.03 -2.06
CA ASP A 12 36.58 -21.46 -1.17
C ASP A 12 35.28 -21.57 -2.00
N PRO A 13 34.71 -22.77 -2.16
CA PRO A 13 33.50 -22.96 -2.96
C PRO A 13 32.24 -22.39 -2.28
N PHE A 14 32.32 -21.91 -1.03
CA PHE A 14 31.13 -21.55 -0.25
C PHE A 14 30.71 -20.08 -0.29
N THR A 15 31.50 -19.16 -0.84
CA THR A 15 31.29 -17.72 -0.55
C THR A 15 30.41 -16.93 -1.54
N ARG A 16 29.73 -17.52 -2.53
CA ARG A 16 29.10 -16.66 -3.58
C ARG A 16 27.68 -16.97 -4.06
N ALA A 17 27.02 -18.02 -3.58
CA ALA A 17 25.69 -18.39 -4.08
C ALA A 17 24.54 -18.14 -3.07
N ASN A 18 24.80 -17.89 -1.79
CA ASN A 18 23.75 -17.88 -0.76
C ASN A 18 23.37 -16.50 -0.18
N ASP A 19 23.86 -15.40 -0.76
CA ASP A 19 23.68 -14.05 -0.19
C ASP A 19 22.48 -13.28 -0.80
N ARG A 20 22.07 -13.61 -2.04
CA ARG A 20 21.01 -12.84 -2.72
C ARG A 20 19.61 -13.14 -2.19
N HIS A 21 19.32 -14.39 -1.83
CA HIS A 21 17.98 -14.79 -1.39
C HIS A 21 17.64 -14.26 0.00
N SER A 22 18.61 -14.27 0.91
CA SER A 22 18.51 -13.65 2.24
C SER A 22 18.27 -12.14 2.12
N VAL A 23 19.08 -11.45 1.31
CA VAL A 23 18.93 -10.01 1.07
C VAL A 23 17.56 -9.67 0.44
N LEU A 24 17.08 -10.47 -0.51
CA LEU A 24 15.76 -10.26 -1.12
C LEU A 24 14.62 -10.46 -0.12
N LYS A 25 14.70 -11.50 0.72
CA LYS A 25 13.71 -11.73 1.78
C LYS A 25 13.66 -10.58 2.78
N LEU A 26 14.81 -10.13 3.27
CA LEU A 26 14.91 -9.00 4.20
C LEU A 26 14.28 -7.73 3.62
N ARG A 27 14.60 -7.40 2.35
CA ARG A 27 13.99 -6.25 1.66
C ARG A 27 12.47 -6.37 1.53
N GLN A 28 11.95 -7.58 1.31
CA GLN A 28 10.50 -7.80 1.24
C GLN A 28 9.84 -7.62 2.60
N GLU A 29 10.47 -8.08 3.67
CA GLU A 29 9.99 -7.90 5.04
C GLU A 29 10.00 -6.42 5.46
N GLU A 30 11.09 -5.71 5.17
CA GLU A 30 11.19 -4.26 5.39
C GLU A 30 10.09 -3.51 4.63
N ARG A 31 9.89 -3.82 3.34
CA ARG A 31 8.84 -3.18 2.54
C ARG A 31 7.44 -3.52 3.06
N ARG A 32 7.20 -4.76 3.50
CA ARG A 32 5.92 -5.13 4.13
C ARG A 32 5.67 -4.35 5.40
N ALA A 33 6.67 -4.24 6.28
CA ALA A 33 6.57 -3.46 7.50
C ALA A 33 6.30 -1.98 7.22
N GLU A 34 6.91 -1.41 6.19
CA GLU A 34 6.64 -0.05 5.73
C GLU A 34 5.19 0.10 5.22
N ILE A 35 4.71 -0.82 4.37
CA ILE A 35 3.33 -0.81 3.88
C ILE A 35 2.32 -0.87 5.04
N GLU A 36 2.55 -1.70 6.05
CA GLU A 36 1.65 -1.79 7.21
C GLU A 36 1.60 -0.47 8.00
N ARG A 37 2.73 0.25 8.12
CA ARG A 37 2.74 1.60 8.72
C ARG A 37 1.98 2.60 7.85
N GLU A 38 2.21 2.61 6.53
CA GLU A 38 1.47 3.46 5.60
C GLU A 38 -0.04 3.21 5.69
N LYS A 39 -0.47 1.94 5.70
CA LYS A 39 -1.87 1.55 5.87
C LYS A 39 -2.46 2.10 7.16
N SER A 40 -1.77 1.94 8.29
CA SER A 40 -2.26 2.45 9.59
C SER A 40 -2.47 3.97 9.57
N ASN A 41 -1.52 4.71 8.99
CA ASN A 41 -1.62 6.17 8.83
C ASN A 41 -2.77 6.58 7.91
N ILE A 42 -2.92 5.90 6.76
CA ILE A 42 -4.02 6.12 5.81
C ILE A 42 -5.36 5.84 6.48
N ILE A 43 -5.48 4.73 7.22
CA ILE A 43 -6.70 4.37 7.96
C ILE A 43 -7.07 5.48 8.92
N SER A 44 -6.15 5.90 9.79
CA SER A 44 -6.40 6.97 10.75
C SER A 44 -6.89 8.25 10.05
N ARG A 45 -6.19 8.67 8.99
CA ARG A 45 -6.51 9.93 8.31
C ARG A 45 -7.84 9.86 7.54
N VAL A 46 -8.06 8.82 6.77
CA VAL A 46 -9.28 8.68 5.95
C VAL A 46 -10.49 8.46 6.85
N CYS A 47 -10.37 7.67 7.93
CA CYS A 47 -11.43 7.56 8.92
C CYS A 47 -11.77 8.91 9.54
N SER A 48 -10.78 9.74 9.90
CA SER A 48 -11.05 11.08 10.46
C SER A 48 -11.95 11.90 9.53
N ILE A 49 -11.70 11.86 8.22
CA ILE A 49 -12.49 12.59 7.21
C ILE A 49 -13.90 12.00 7.04
N ILE A 50 -14.03 10.66 7.01
CA ILE A 50 -15.31 9.99 6.80
C ILE A 50 -16.22 10.15 8.01
N MET A 51 -15.67 9.97 9.22
CA MET A 51 -16.42 9.98 10.48
C MET A 51 -16.99 11.36 10.82
N ASP A 52 -16.44 12.44 10.25
CA ASP A 52 -17.03 13.79 10.35
C ASP A 52 -18.43 13.89 9.71
N CYS A 53 -18.81 12.95 8.84
CA CYS A 53 -20.10 12.97 8.12
C CYS A 53 -20.89 11.67 8.15
N LEU A 54 -20.36 10.62 8.78
CA LEU A 54 -20.95 9.29 8.78
C LEU A 54 -20.67 8.56 10.10
N ASN A 55 -21.65 7.78 10.59
CA ASN A 55 -21.42 6.87 11.71
C ASN A 55 -20.40 5.77 11.35
N ALA A 56 -19.47 5.51 12.26
CA ALA A 56 -18.43 4.48 12.14
C ALA A 56 -18.98 3.08 11.87
N GLU A 57 -20.17 2.73 12.38
CA GLU A 57 -20.80 1.41 12.17
C GLU A 57 -21.06 1.09 10.70
N ARG A 58 -21.23 2.12 9.86
CA ARG A 58 -21.46 1.96 8.42
C ARG A 58 -20.17 1.85 7.61
N LEU A 59 -19.03 2.20 8.20
CA LEU A 59 -17.74 2.19 7.53
C LEU A 59 -17.08 0.82 7.66
N THR A 60 -16.83 0.18 6.52
CA THR A 60 -16.03 -1.04 6.43
C THR A 60 -14.69 -0.73 5.80
N ILE A 61 -13.61 -1.14 6.47
CA ILE A 61 -12.25 -1.07 5.94
C ILE A 61 -11.82 -2.47 5.57
N LYS A 62 -11.57 -2.69 4.28
CA LYS A 62 -11.15 -3.99 3.76
C LYS A 62 -9.71 -3.94 3.31
N ASP A 63 -8.83 -4.56 4.09
CA ASP A 63 -7.46 -4.82 3.67
C ASP A 63 -7.42 -6.09 2.82
N THR A 64 -6.85 -5.98 1.62
CA THR A 64 -6.70 -7.08 0.68
C THR A 64 -5.25 -7.17 0.23
N LEU A 65 -4.89 -8.29 -0.40
CA LEU A 65 -3.54 -8.46 -0.95
C LEU A 65 -3.12 -7.32 -1.89
N SER A 66 -4.07 -6.74 -2.63
CA SER A 66 -3.80 -5.77 -3.70
C SER A 66 -4.08 -4.33 -3.33
N TYR A 67 -4.90 -4.08 -2.30
CA TYR A 67 -5.32 -2.73 -1.92
C TYR A 67 -6.00 -2.70 -0.55
N LEU A 68 -6.05 -1.51 0.05
CA LEU A 68 -6.90 -1.16 1.19
C LEU A 68 -8.14 -0.41 0.68
N SER A 69 -9.34 -0.83 1.06
CA SER A 69 -10.60 -0.25 0.55
C SER A 69 -11.46 0.31 1.69
N PHE A 70 -12.02 1.50 1.48
CA PHE A 70 -13.03 2.09 2.36
C PHE A 70 -14.41 1.95 1.70
N GLN A 71 -15.33 1.26 2.37
CA GLN A 71 -16.63 0.88 1.84
C GLN A 71 -17.74 1.23 2.81
N LEU A 72 -18.93 1.50 2.31
CA LEU A 72 -20.12 1.66 3.15
C LEU A 72 -20.97 0.40 3.17
N ASP A 73 -21.54 0.11 4.34
CA ASP A 73 -22.53 -0.96 4.54
C ASP A 73 -22.02 -2.32 4.04
N GLU A 74 -20.71 -2.59 4.23
CA GLU A 74 -20.01 -3.80 3.75
C GLU A 74 -20.18 -4.08 2.23
N SER A 75 -20.45 -3.04 1.43
CA SER A 75 -20.80 -3.19 0.02
C SER A 75 -19.67 -2.71 -0.90
N PRO A 76 -19.11 -3.60 -1.75
CA PRO A 76 -18.16 -3.21 -2.78
C PRO A 76 -18.73 -2.18 -3.78
N LYS A 77 -20.06 -2.14 -3.96
CA LYS A 77 -20.75 -1.15 -4.80
C LYS A 77 -20.76 0.24 -4.17
N LYS A 78 -20.61 0.33 -2.85
CA LYS A 78 -20.47 1.56 -2.08
C LYS A 78 -19.02 1.80 -1.64
N THR A 79 -18.07 1.58 -2.55
CA THR A 79 -16.66 1.91 -2.29
C THR A 79 -16.46 3.42 -2.38
N ILE A 80 -15.95 4.04 -1.31
CA ILE A 80 -15.61 5.46 -1.28
C ILE A 80 -14.29 5.70 -2.02
N CYS A 81 -13.24 5.00 -1.60
CA CYS A 81 -11.92 5.04 -2.24
C CYS A 81 -11.12 3.76 -1.94
N ARG A 82 -10.02 3.58 -2.67
CA ARG A 82 -9.04 2.50 -2.47
C ARG A 82 -7.63 3.04 -2.44
N PHE A 83 -6.76 2.39 -1.69
CA PHE A 83 -5.32 2.65 -1.68
C PHE A 83 -4.57 1.45 -2.21
N TYR A 84 -3.69 1.67 -3.20
CA TYR A 84 -2.83 0.65 -3.78
C TYR A 84 -1.39 0.88 -3.33
N PHE A 85 -0.74 -0.18 -2.86
CA PHE A 85 0.62 -0.14 -2.36
C PHE A 85 1.54 -0.90 -3.32
N GLY A 86 2.36 -0.15 -4.07
CA GLY A 86 3.34 -0.72 -4.99
C GLY A 86 4.69 -0.03 -4.84
N LYS A 87 5.34 0.26 -5.98
CA LYS A 87 6.49 1.19 -6.02
C LYS A 87 6.12 2.62 -5.63
N ARG A 88 4.85 2.98 -5.81
CA ARG A 88 4.23 4.21 -5.38
C ARG A 88 2.91 3.86 -4.71
N THR A 89 2.46 4.74 -3.83
CA THR A 89 1.14 4.63 -3.22
C THR A 89 0.17 5.44 -4.06
N TYR A 90 -1.04 4.91 -4.26
CA TYR A 90 -2.08 5.57 -5.04
C TYR A 90 -3.37 5.59 -4.26
N ILE A 91 -4.07 6.72 -4.27
CA ILE A 91 -5.50 6.76 -3.98
C ILE A 91 -6.28 6.55 -5.27
N ALA A 92 -7.35 5.77 -5.22
CA ALA A 92 -8.22 5.49 -6.34
C ALA A 92 -9.67 5.79 -6.02
N PHE A 93 -10.32 6.55 -6.91
CA PHE A 93 -11.73 6.87 -6.83
C PHE A 93 -12.52 6.17 -7.94
N ILE A 94 -13.74 5.75 -7.61
CA ILE A 94 -14.63 5.04 -8.54
C ILE A 94 -15.42 6.09 -9.32
N ARG A 95 -15.31 6.07 -10.65
CA ARG A 95 -16.10 6.92 -11.55
C ARG A 95 -17.47 6.29 -11.81
N GLU A 96 -18.38 7.07 -12.41
CA GLU A 96 -19.76 6.63 -12.69
C GLU A 96 -19.82 5.44 -13.66
N ASP A 97 -18.89 5.37 -14.61
CA ASP A 97 -18.69 4.24 -15.52
C ASP A 97 -18.02 3.01 -14.86
N ARG A 98 -17.81 3.05 -13.54
CA ARG A 98 -17.09 2.07 -12.72
C ARG A 98 -15.60 1.95 -13.00
N SER A 99 -15.03 2.84 -13.82
CA SER A 99 -13.57 2.93 -13.98
C SER A 99 -12.92 3.52 -12.73
N LEU A 100 -11.61 3.29 -12.58
CA LEU A 100 -10.83 3.82 -11.47
C LEU A 100 -9.98 4.99 -11.94
N GLU A 101 -10.18 6.15 -11.31
CA GLU A 101 -9.21 7.24 -11.36
C GLU A 101 -8.14 6.99 -10.30
N LYS A 102 -6.89 6.74 -10.71
CA LYS A 102 -5.76 6.53 -9.81
C LYS A 102 -4.88 7.77 -9.76
N ILE A 103 -4.60 8.23 -8.56
CA ILE A 103 -3.79 9.42 -8.29
C ILE A 103 -2.64 9.01 -7.38
N ILE A 104 -1.41 9.42 -7.73
CA ILE A 104 -0.22 9.13 -6.94
C ILE A 104 -0.27 9.96 -5.65
N ILE A 105 0.08 9.32 -4.53
CA ILE A 105 0.28 9.94 -3.23
C ILE A 105 1.75 9.74 -2.86
N ASP A 106 2.52 10.81 -2.93
CA ASP A 106 3.94 10.83 -2.55
C ASP A 106 4.11 11.14 -1.06
N ASP A 107 3.17 11.86 -0.46
CA ASP A 107 3.16 12.22 0.95
C ASP A 107 1.76 12.08 1.57
N MET A 108 1.67 11.60 2.81
CA MET A 108 0.39 11.33 3.47
C MET A 108 -0.47 12.58 3.68
N SER A 109 0.13 13.77 3.81
CA SER A 109 -0.62 15.03 3.87
C SER A 109 -1.42 15.32 2.59
N GLN A 110 -1.04 14.72 1.45
CA GLN A 110 -1.78 14.89 0.20
C GLN A 110 -3.18 14.26 0.23
N ILE A 111 -3.45 13.35 1.18
CA ILE A 111 -4.80 12.79 1.38
C ILE A 111 -5.80 13.91 1.69
N ASP A 112 -5.35 14.96 2.38
CA ASP A 112 -6.19 16.07 2.84
C ASP A 112 -6.67 16.95 1.68
N ASN A 113 -5.89 17.00 0.60
CA ASN A 113 -6.29 17.65 -0.65
C ASN A 113 -7.52 16.98 -1.28
N TYR A 114 -7.84 15.74 -0.87
CA TYR A 114 -9.00 14.99 -1.32
C TYR A 114 -10.08 14.84 -0.25
N ALA A 115 -9.96 15.52 0.90
CA ALA A 115 -10.91 15.39 2.00
C ALA A 115 -12.35 15.73 1.57
N GLU A 116 -12.55 16.86 0.90
CA GLU A 116 -13.86 17.25 0.37
C GLU A 116 -14.44 16.19 -0.56
N ARG A 117 -13.63 15.65 -1.48
CA ARG A 117 -14.06 14.59 -2.40
C ARG A 117 -14.46 13.32 -1.68
N ILE A 118 -13.70 12.91 -0.67
CA ILE A 118 -14.02 11.75 0.17
C ILE A 118 -15.36 12.00 0.88
N THR A 119 -15.53 13.15 1.53
CA THR A 119 -16.77 13.52 2.24
C THR A 119 -17.98 13.54 1.30
N LEU A 120 -17.89 14.17 0.13
CA LEU A 120 -18.99 14.23 -0.83
C LEU A 120 -19.35 12.84 -1.37
N THR A 121 -18.35 12.00 -1.65
CA THR A 121 -18.56 10.62 -2.11
C THR A 121 -19.24 9.79 -1.01
N THR A 122 -18.80 9.93 0.24
CA THR A 122 -19.41 9.27 1.40
C THR A 122 -20.88 9.63 1.52
N LYS A 123 -21.22 10.93 1.52
CA LYS A 123 -22.62 11.39 1.61
C LYS A 123 -23.47 10.84 0.45
N LYS A 124 -22.98 10.94 -0.79
CA LYS A 124 -23.66 10.41 -1.98
C LYS A 124 -23.97 8.91 -1.86
N LEU A 125 -23.01 8.11 -1.38
CA LEU A 125 -23.17 6.66 -1.22
C LEU A 125 -24.01 6.26 0.00
N ALA A 126 -24.07 7.12 1.02
CA ALA A 126 -24.86 6.89 2.22
C ALA A 126 -26.37 7.04 1.98
N GLU A 127 -26.74 7.90 1.03
CA GLU A 127 -28.11 8.19 0.58
C GLU A 127 -28.63 7.23 -0.51
N ALA A 128 -27.73 6.54 -1.21
CA ALA A 128 -28.04 5.58 -2.28
C ALA A 128 -28.33 4.16 -1.77
#